data_AF-A0A7C3RUY8-F1
#
_entry.id   AF-A0A7C3RUY8-F1
#
_cell.length_a   1.000
_cell.length_b   1.000
_cell.length_c   1.000
_cell.angle_alpha   90.00
_cell.angle_beta   90.00
_cell.angle_gamma   90.00
#
_symmetry.space_group_name_H-M   'P 1'
#
loop_
_entity.id
_entity.type
_entity.pdbx_description
1 polymer ?
#
loop_
_entity_poly.entity_id
_entity_poly.type
_entity_poly.pdbx_seq_one_letter_code
_entity_poly.pdbx_strand_id
1 'polypeptide(L)'
;EQQVGFLASAYRVLPAAQVAEAVSTGRPLPQGAACITFDDGWRDNYTEAWPILQRAGLTAEIYVVTGHVGTDRLLWTYAIPNGLDPHRAGALKRLPSKERAVALGNTAAATKAGERVFLSWDEMAEMLARGVSFGAHTHTHPILTNEPPDVVDAELAACRRALMHGLGVEPLGFAYPNGDHNQAVRAAVRTAGFRYAWAASGGRCGPTSDPYAIYRLVVHEGAVRAANGRPSLAVFALMLSPLARLLPSL
;
A
#
# COMPACT_ATOMS: atom_id res chain seq x y z
N GLU A 1 -17.63 -1.75 -3.62
CA GLU A 1 -18.55 -0.90 -4.39
C GLU A 1 -19.11 0.29 -3.63
N GLN A 2 -19.89 0.10 -2.55
CA GLN A 2 -20.53 1.20 -1.81
C GLN A 2 -19.56 2.30 -1.36
N GLN A 3 -18.37 1.93 -0.86
CA GLN A 3 -17.33 2.87 -0.46
C GLN A 3 -16.81 3.70 -1.64
N VAL A 4 -16.60 3.08 -2.80
CA VAL A 4 -16.17 3.76 -4.03
C VAL A 4 -17.26 4.71 -4.51
N GLY A 5 -18.53 4.29 -4.49
CA GLY A 5 -19.66 5.15 -4.84
C GLY A 5 -19.79 6.37 -3.91
N PHE A 6 -19.53 6.21 -2.62
CA PHE A 6 -19.48 7.32 -1.67
C PHE A 6 -18.30 8.26 -1.93
N LEU A 7 -17.10 7.72 -2.20
CA LEU A 7 -15.95 8.56 -2.56
C LEU A 7 -16.22 9.36 -3.85
N ALA A 8 -16.83 8.73 -4.85
CA ALA A 8 -17.18 9.39 -6.11
C ALA A 8 -18.20 10.54 -5.94
N SER A 9 -19.12 10.42 -4.98
CA SER A 9 -20.17 11.44 -4.75
C SER A 9 -19.76 12.53 -3.76
N ALA A 10 -18.88 12.23 -2.80
CA ALA A 10 -18.55 13.13 -1.68
C ALA A 10 -17.14 13.71 -1.72
N TYR A 11 -16.22 13.16 -2.53
CA TYR A 11 -14.82 13.56 -2.57
C TYR A 11 -14.36 13.89 -3.99
N ARG A 12 -13.38 14.80 -4.06
CA ARG A 12 -12.59 15.03 -5.27
C ARG A 12 -11.39 14.10 -5.24
N VAL A 13 -11.55 12.93 -5.84
CA VAL A 13 -10.45 11.95 -5.94
C VAL A 13 -9.40 12.45 -6.94
N LEU A 14 -8.16 12.59 -6.48
CA LEU A 14 -7.01 13.07 -7.23
C LEU A 14 -5.99 11.94 -7.42
N PRO A 15 -5.17 11.98 -8.48
CA PRO A 15 -3.97 11.14 -8.58
C PRO A 15 -3.07 11.33 -7.36
N ALA A 16 -2.53 10.24 -6.82
CA ALA A 16 -1.71 10.28 -5.61
C ALA A 16 -0.46 11.17 -5.78
N ALA A 17 0.14 11.22 -6.98
CA ALA A 17 1.21 12.15 -7.31
C ALA A 17 0.83 13.64 -7.14
N GLN A 18 -0.41 14.04 -7.46
CA GLN A 18 -0.87 15.42 -7.25
C GLN A 18 -1.05 15.74 -5.76
N VAL A 19 -1.52 14.75 -4.98
CA VAL A 19 -1.63 14.89 -3.52
C VAL A 19 -0.23 15.06 -2.92
N ALA A 20 0.72 14.23 -3.33
CA ALA A 20 2.09 14.29 -2.88
C ALA A 20 2.82 15.57 -3.31
N GLU A 21 2.56 16.08 -4.52
CA GLU A 21 3.10 17.36 -4.97
C GLU A 21 2.59 18.53 -4.12
N ALA A 22 1.30 18.55 -3.78
CA ALA A 22 0.73 19.57 -2.91
C ALA A 22 1.39 19.56 -1.52
N VAL A 23 1.60 18.37 -0.95
CA VAL A 23 2.35 18.20 0.31
C VAL A 23 3.79 18.72 0.17
N SER A 24 4.49 18.31 -0.89
CA SER A 24 5.90 18.66 -1.12
C SER A 24 6.12 20.16 -1.35
N THR A 25 5.13 20.84 -1.91
CA THR A 25 5.20 22.28 -2.22
C THR A 25 4.51 23.15 -1.17
N GLY A 26 3.94 22.56 -0.11
CA GLY A 26 3.16 23.27 0.90
C GLY A 26 1.87 23.91 0.36
N ARG A 27 1.39 23.48 -0.82
CA ARG A 27 0.17 24.00 -1.42
C ARG A 27 -1.07 23.36 -0.79
N PRO A 28 -2.15 24.13 -0.58
CA PRO A 28 -3.39 23.56 -0.06
C PRO A 28 -4.03 22.63 -1.10
N LEU A 29 -4.56 21.50 -0.62
CA LEU A 29 -5.43 20.62 -1.41
C LEU A 29 -6.83 21.22 -1.53
N PRO A 30 -7.57 20.95 -2.62
CA PRO A 30 -8.99 21.28 -2.72
C PRO A 30 -9.79 20.72 -1.54
N GLN A 31 -10.86 21.41 -1.16
CA GLN A 31 -11.78 20.87 -0.16
C GLN A 31 -12.35 19.53 -0.64
N GLY A 32 -12.35 18.53 0.27
CA GLY A 32 -12.80 17.18 -0.06
C GLY A 32 -11.84 16.40 -0.96
N ALA A 33 -10.57 16.80 -1.07
CA ALA A 33 -9.57 16.02 -1.80
C ALA A 33 -9.32 14.65 -1.13
N ALA A 34 -9.22 13.60 -1.94
CA ALA A 34 -8.80 12.26 -1.53
C ALA A 34 -7.93 11.64 -2.61
N CYS A 35 -7.15 10.61 -2.27
CA CYS A 35 -6.56 9.70 -3.25
C CYS A 35 -6.80 8.26 -2.78
N ILE A 36 -6.90 7.34 -3.74
CA ILE A 36 -7.12 5.91 -3.47
C ILE A 36 -5.80 5.20 -3.77
N THR A 37 -5.31 4.43 -2.80
CA THR A 37 -4.11 3.61 -2.96
C THR A 37 -4.37 2.19 -2.52
N PHE A 38 -3.80 1.23 -3.23
CA PHE A 38 -3.75 -0.18 -2.80
C PHE A 38 -2.29 -0.59 -2.63
N ASP A 39 -2.04 -1.50 -1.70
CA ASP A 39 -0.70 -2.04 -1.44
C ASP A 39 -0.62 -3.49 -1.93
N ASP A 40 0.59 -4.04 -1.90
CA ASP A 40 1.01 -5.39 -2.26
C ASP A 40 0.91 -5.78 -3.74
N GLY A 41 -0.08 -5.29 -4.48
CA GLY A 41 -0.31 -5.66 -5.89
C GLY A 41 -1.03 -7.00 -6.04
N TRP A 42 -1.99 -7.27 -5.16
CA TRP A 42 -2.87 -8.43 -5.25
C TRP A 42 -3.69 -8.42 -6.55
N ARG A 43 -3.96 -9.61 -7.10
CA ARG A 43 -4.65 -9.76 -8.38
C ARG A 43 -6.12 -9.31 -8.33
N ASP A 44 -6.73 -9.30 -7.15
CA ASP A 44 -8.06 -8.74 -6.95
C ASP A 44 -8.13 -7.23 -7.20
N ASN A 45 -6.98 -6.54 -7.24
CA ASN A 45 -6.91 -5.17 -7.75
C ASN A 45 -7.35 -5.09 -9.21
N TYR A 46 -7.02 -6.11 -10.03
CA TYR A 46 -7.42 -6.20 -11.43
C TYR A 46 -8.82 -6.79 -11.61
N THR A 47 -9.17 -7.87 -10.90
CA THR A 47 -10.44 -8.57 -11.13
C THR A 47 -11.63 -7.90 -10.44
N GLU A 48 -11.41 -7.25 -9.29
CA GLU A 48 -12.49 -6.66 -8.48
C GLU A 48 -12.38 -5.13 -8.42
N ALA A 49 -11.29 -4.60 -7.88
CA ALA A 49 -11.20 -3.19 -7.50
C ALA A 49 -11.23 -2.27 -8.72
N TRP A 50 -10.45 -2.59 -9.76
CA TRP A 50 -10.31 -1.76 -10.96
C TRP A 50 -11.61 -1.63 -11.76
N PRO A 51 -12.37 -2.70 -12.07
CA PRO A 51 -13.68 -2.58 -12.70
C PRO A 51 -14.66 -1.70 -11.92
N ILE A 52 -14.62 -1.76 -10.59
CA ILE A 52 -15.46 -0.92 -9.72
C ILE A 52 -15.06 0.55 -9.83
N LEU A 53 -13.76 0.86 -9.80
CA LEU A 53 -13.23 2.21 -9.96
C LEU A 53 -13.60 2.79 -11.34
N GLN A 54 -13.43 1.99 -12.40
CA GLN A 54 -13.77 2.38 -13.76
C GLN A 54 -15.25 2.75 -13.90
N ARG A 55 -16.16 1.93 -13.37
CA ARG A 55 -17.62 2.23 -13.37
C ARG A 55 -17.95 3.52 -12.63
N ALA A 56 -17.15 3.89 -11.62
CA ALA A 56 -17.31 5.12 -10.86
C ALA A 56 -16.55 6.32 -11.45
N GLY A 57 -15.84 6.16 -12.57
CA GLY A 57 -15.00 7.22 -13.16
C GLY A 57 -13.80 7.60 -12.29
N LEU A 58 -13.35 6.68 -11.43
CA LEU A 58 -12.23 6.89 -10.50
C LEU A 58 -10.99 6.11 -10.94
N THR A 59 -9.85 6.51 -10.38
CA THR A 59 -8.57 5.79 -10.51
C THR A 59 -7.91 5.61 -9.14
N ALA A 60 -6.82 4.84 -9.11
CA ALA A 60 -6.00 4.59 -7.93
C ALA A 60 -4.51 4.51 -8.30
N GLU A 61 -3.66 4.55 -7.28
CA GLU A 61 -2.26 4.14 -7.40
C GLU A 61 -2.03 2.82 -6.63
N ILE A 62 -1.32 1.87 -7.24
CA ILE A 62 -1.06 0.55 -6.65
C ILE A 62 0.43 0.42 -6.34
N TYR A 63 0.76 0.10 -5.10
CA TYR A 63 2.13 -0.14 -4.63
C TYR A 63 2.44 -1.63 -4.69
N VAL A 64 3.43 -1.99 -5.51
CA VAL A 64 3.65 -3.39 -5.91
C VAL A 64 4.88 -3.99 -5.22
N VAL A 65 4.73 -5.21 -4.69
CA VAL A 65 5.86 -6.05 -4.26
C VAL A 65 6.38 -6.80 -5.48
N THR A 66 7.40 -6.26 -6.13
CA THR A 66 7.81 -6.69 -7.48
C THR A 66 8.34 -8.12 -7.58
N GLY A 67 8.88 -8.68 -6.49
CA GLY A 67 9.32 -10.08 -6.45
C GLY A 67 8.18 -11.11 -6.48
N HIS A 68 6.93 -10.67 -6.35
CA HIS A 68 5.74 -11.52 -6.34
C HIS A 68 4.89 -11.39 -7.62
N VAL A 69 5.18 -10.41 -8.48
CA VAL A 69 4.45 -10.16 -9.73
C VAL A 69 4.39 -11.42 -10.59
N GLY A 70 3.19 -11.78 -11.04
CA GLY A 70 2.96 -12.96 -11.88
C GLY A 70 2.99 -14.30 -11.14
N THR A 71 3.22 -14.33 -9.82
CA THR A 71 3.42 -15.58 -9.06
C THR A 71 2.19 -16.00 -8.24
N ASP A 72 2.21 -17.24 -7.79
CA ASP A 72 1.26 -17.82 -6.81
C ASP A 72 1.84 -17.85 -5.38
N ARG A 73 3.05 -17.30 -5.18
CA ARG A 73 3.74 -17.26 -3.89
C ARG A 73 3.08 -16.22 -3.00
N LEU A 74 2.73 -16.61 -1.78
CA LEU A 74 2.16 -15.70 -0.79
C LEU A 74 3.26 -14.83 -0.18
N LEU A 75 2.90 -13.59 0.19
CA LEU A 75 3.74 -12.80 1.08
C LEU A 75 3.93 -13.55 2.40
N TRP A 76 5.10 -13.38 3.01
CA TRP A 76 5.44 -14.03 4.28
C TRP A 76 4.42 -13.76 5.40
N THR A 77 3.69 -12.65 5.33
CA THR A 77 2.60 -12.28 6.26
C THR A 77 1.38 -13.19 6.14
N TYR A 78 1.20 -13.86 4.99
CA TYR A 78 0.11 -14.79 4.68
C TYR A 78 0.59 -16.24 4.59
N ALA A 79 1.89 -16.47 4.76
CA ALA A 79 2.54 -17.73 4.46
C ALA A 79 2.29 -18.84 5.50
N ILE A 80 1.58 -18.56 6.60
CA ILE A 80 1.32 -19.54 7.66
C ILE A 80 -0.09 -20.12 7.52
N PRO A 81 -0.23 -21.44 7.27
CA PRO A 81 -1.52 -22.11 7.25
C PRO A 81 -2.21 -21.97 8.61
N ASN A 82 -3.48 -21.58 8.61
CA ASN A 82 -4.37 -21.35 9.77
C ASN A 82 -4.23 -20.00 10.50
N GLY A 83 -3.51 -19.04 9.90
CA GLY A 83 -3.32 -17.73 10.51
C GLY A 83 -2.31 -17.77 11.64
N LEU A 84 -1.40 -16.81 11.66
CA LEU A 84 -0.60 -16.56 12.84
C LEU A 84 -1.55 -16.11 13.96
N ASP A 85 -1.44 -16.73 15.14
CA ASP A 85 -1.81 -16.04 16.38
C ASP A 85 -1.22 -14.61 16.30
N PRO A 86 -2.03 -13.56 16.51
CA PRO A 86 -1.57 -12.17 16.48
C PRO A 86 -0.24 -11.94 17.23
N HIS A 87 -0.01 -12.67 18.33
CA HIS A 87 1.27 -12.61 19.06
C HIS A 87 2.46 -13.10 18.23
N ARG A 88 2.31 -14.23 17.54
CA ARG A 88 3.35 -14.78 16.63
C ARG A 88 3.54 -13.88 15.41
N ALA A 89 2.47 -13.31 14.86
CA ALA A 89 2.58 -12.34 13.76
C ALA A 89 3.37 -11.09 14.17
N GLY A 90 3.06 -10.56 15.36
CA GLY A 90 3.80 -9.42 15.93
C GLY A 90 5.28 -9.74 16.14
N ALA A 91 5.62 -10.95 16.58
CA ALA A 91 7.01 -11.37 16.74
C ALA A 91 7.77 -11.42 15.41
N LEU A 92 7.19 -12.03 14.36
CA LEU A 92 7.82 -12.14 13.04
C LEU A 92 8.03 -10.77 12.37
N LYS A 93 7.10 -9.83 12.60
CA LYS A 93 7.22 -8.43 12.14
C LYS A 93 8.40 -7.69 12.74
N ARG A 94 8.98 -8.14 13.86
CA ARG A 94 10.16 -7.51 14.50
C ARG A 94 11.49 -8.09 14.06
N LEU A 95 11.48 -9.19 13.30
CA LEU A 95 12.71 -9.85 12.87
C LEU A 95 13.21 -9.25 11.54
N PRO A 96 14.53 -9.13 11.34
CA PRO A 96 15.13 -8.96 10.01
C PRO A 96 14.75 -10.12 9.08
N SER A 97 14.75 -9.91 7.77
CA SER A 97 14.21 -10.89 6.81
C SER A 97 14.94 -12.23 6.82
N LYS A 98 16.26 -12.22 7.04
CA LYS A 98 17.06 -13.44 7.18
C LYS A 98 16.60 -14.30 8.36
N GLU A 99 16.43 -13.69 9.53
CA GLU A 99 15.97 -14.38 10.74
C GLU A 99 14.51 -14.79 10.62
N ARG A 100 13.68 -13.95 10.02
CA ARG A 100 12.27 -14.24 9.75
C ARG A 100 12.12 -15.49 8.86
N ALA A 101 12.94 -15.61 7.81
CA ALA A 101 12.94 -16.79 6.94
C ALA A 101 13.30 -18.07 7.70
N VAL A 102 14.29 -18.00 8.61
CA VAL A 102 14.63 -19.13 9.50
C VAL A 102 13.46 -19.49 10.41
N ALA A 103 12.81 -18.50 11.02
CA ALA A 103 11.67 -18.72 11.91
C ALA A 103 10.43 -19.30 11.19
N LEU A 104 10.23 -18.94 9.92
CA LEU A 104 9.16 -19.46 9.08
C LEU A 104 9.46 -20.88 8.54
N GLY A 105 10.74 -21.23 8.34
CA GLY A 105 11.13 -22.50 7.75
C GLY A 105 10.43 -22.74 6.40
N ASN A 106 9.88 -23.93 6.20
CA ASN A 106 9.19 -24.31 4.95
C ASN A 106 7.95 -23.46 4.65
N THR A 107 7.37 -22.77 5.64
CA THR A 107 6.20 -21.91 5.41
C THR A 107 6.56 -20.68 4.60
N ALA A 108 7.83 -20.21 4.60
CA ALA A 108 8.26 -19.06 3.81
C ALA A 108 8.07 -19.21 2.29
N ALA A 109 7.85 -20.44 1.80
CA ALA A 109 7.58 -20.76 0.41
C ALA A 109 6.10 -21.10 0.14
N ALA A 110 5.18 -20.71 1.02
CA ALA A 110 3.75 -20.97 0.84
C ALA A 110 3.23 -20.39 -0.49
N THR A 111 2.44 -21.19 -1.20
CA THR A 111 1.78 -20.80 -2.45
C THR A 111 0.28 -21.06 -2.36
N LYS A 112 -0.51 -20.38 -3.19
CA LYS A 112 -1.93 -20.68 -3.36
C LYS A 112 -2.14 -21.71 -4.48
N ALA A 113 -1.60 -22.91 -4.31
CA ALA A 113 -1.85 -24.09 -5.15
C ALA A 113 -1.86 -23.85 -6.69
N GLY A 114 -0.92 -23.06 -7.22
CA GLY A 114 -0.85 -22.75 -8.66
C GLY A 114 -1.82 -21.67 -9.16
N GLU A 115 -2.64 -21.10 -8.27
CA GLU A 115 -3.48 -19.94 -8.57
C GLU A 115 -2.65 -18.66 -8.40
N ARG A 116 -2.39 -17.94 -9.50
CA ARG A 116 -1.74 -16.63 -9.45
C ARG A 116 -2.56 -15.68 -8.57
N VAL A 117 -1.92 -15.15 -7.52
CA VAL A 117 -2.54 -14.24 -6.54
C VAL A 117 -2.07 -12.80 -6.66
N PHE A 118 -0.98 -12.54 -7.37
CA PHE A 118 -0.49 -11.18 -7.65
C PHE A 118 -0.78 -10.77 -9.09
N LEU A 119 -0.85 -9.46 -9.32
CA LEU A 119 -0.91 -8.89 -10.66
C LEU A 119 0.24 -9.41 -11.53
N SER A 120 -0.04 -9.64 -12.81
CA SER A 120 0.98 -9.84 -13.84
C SER A 120 1.42 -8.52 -14.47
N TRP A 121 2.56 -8.53 -15.16
CA TRP A 121 3.02 -7.37 -15.92
C TRP A 121 2.02 -6.93 -16.99
N ASP A 122 1.39 -7.88 -17.69
CA ASP A 122 0.38 -7.59 -18.72
C ASP A 122 -0.87 -6.93 -18.12
N GLU A 123 -1.40 -7.46 -17.00
CA GLU A 123 -2.53 -6.86 -16.28
C GLU A 123 -2.19 -5.43 -15.82
N MET A 124 -0.98 -5.20 -15.29
CA MET A 124 -0.55 -3.86 -14.88
C MET A 124 -0.37 -2.90 -16.06
N ALA A 125 0.20 -3.35 -17.18
CA ALA A 125 0.35 -2.54 -18.38
C ALA A 125 -1.03 -2.13 -18.94
N GLU A 126 -1.99 -3.04 -18.90
CA GLU A 126 -3.37 -2.79 -19.31
C GLU A 126 -4.06 -1.74 -18.41
N MET A 127 -3.89 -1.84 -17.09
CA MET A 127 -4.40 -0.88 -16.11
C MET A 127 -3.74 0.50 -16.26
N LEU A 128 -2.42 0.51 -16.50
CA LEU A 128 -1.62 1.72 -16.71
C LEU A 128 -2.12 2.51 -17.93
N ALA A 129 -2.39 1.81 -19.03
CA ALA A 129 -2.94 2.41 -20.25
C ALA A 129 -4.33 3.06 -20.03
N ARG A 130 -5.02 2.73 -18.93
CA ARG A 130 -6.33 3.28 -18.55
C ARG A 130 -6.29 4.13 -17.28
N GLY A 131 -5.11 4.65 -16.93
CA GLY A 131 -4.95 5.71 -15.94
C GLY A 131 -4.71 5.26 -14.50
N VAL A 132 -4.55 3.95 -14.24
CA VAL A 132 -4.01 3.48 -12.95
C VAL A 132 -2.53 3.80 -12.90
N SER A 133 -2.03 4.26 -11.75
CA SER A 133 -0.59 4.47 -11.54
C SER A 133 0.01 3.36 -10.69
N PHE A 134 1.32 3.14 -10.81
CA PHE A 134 2.03 2.12 -10.05
C PHE A 134 3.24 2.71 -9.32
N GLY A 135 3.38 2.33 -8.05
CA GLY A 135 4.49 2.70 -7.17
C GLY A 135 5.17 1.48 -6.55
N ALA A 136 6.23 1.73 -5.81
CA ALA A 136 7.04 0.67 -5.21
C ALA A 136 6.57 0.28 -3.79
N HIS A 137 6.50 -1.02 -3.52
CA HIS A 137 6.25 -1.58 -2.17
C HIS A 137 7.37 -2.54 -1.75
N THR A 138 8.63 -2.17 -2.02
CA THR A 138 9.84 -3.04 -1.92
C THR A 138 9.82 -4.23 -2.90
N HIS A 139 10.90 -5.02 -2.93
CA HIS A 139 11.00 -6.16 -3.83
C HIS A 139 10.47 -7.44 -3.19
N THR A 140 10.79 -7.69 -1.91
CA THR A 140 10.42 -8.92 -1.19
C THR A 140 9.52 -8.69 0.03
N HIS A 141 9.02 -7.46 0.21
CA HIS A 141 8.14 -7.05 1.32
C HIS A 141 8.77 -7.10 2.73
N PRO A 142 10.05 -6.70 2.94
CA PRO A 142 10.60 -6.57 4.28
C PRO A 142 10.10 -5.33 5.01
N ILE A 143 10.08 -5.39 6.34
CA ILE A 143 9.91 -4.21 7.19
C ILE A 143 11.28 -3.52 7.29
N LEU A 144 11.46 -2.48 6.48
CA LEU A 144 12.78 -1.85 6.23
C LEU A 144 13.47 -1.33 7.51
N THR A 145 12.71 -0.97 8.55
CA THR A 145 13.30 -0.51 9.82
C THR A 145 14.02 -1.61 10.59
N ASN A 146 13.82 -2.87 10.23
CA ASN A 146 14.50 -4.02 10.84
C ASN A 146 15.65 -4.55 9.97
N GLU A 147 15.87 -3.96 8.79
CA GLU A 147 16.89 -4.44 7.86
C GLU A 147 18.18 -3.63 7.96
N PRO A 148 19.35 -4.26 7.71
CA PRO A 148 20.60 -3.55 7.49
C PRO A 148 20.52 -2.56 6.29
N PRO A 149 21.28 -1.45 6.31
CA PRO A 149 21.21 -0.43 5.24
C PRO A 149 21.45 -0.96 3.82
N ASP A 150 22.38 -1.91 3.64
CA ASP A 150 22.67 -2.53 2.35
C ASP A 150 21.50 -3.36 1.82
N VAL A 151 20.75 -4.02 2.72
CA VAL A 151 19.51 -4.74 2.37
C VAL A 151 18.41 -3.76 2.00
N VAL A 152 18.28 -2.65 2.72
CA VAL A 152 17.31 -1.58 2.38
C VAL A 152 17.59 -1.04 0.98
N ASP A 153 18.83 -0.67 0.67
CA ASP A 153 19.21 -0.14 -0.64
C ASP A 153 18.98 -1.16 -1.76
N ALA A 154 19.31 -2.43 -1.53
CA ALA A 154 19.08 -3.51 -2.48
C ALA A 154 17.59 -3.70 -2.79
N GLU A 155 16.73 -3.68 -1.78
CA GLU A 155 15.27 -3.83 -1.90
C GLU A 155 14.63 -2.68 -2.69
N LEU A 156 15.01 -1.44 -2.38
CA LEU A 156 14.54 -0.25 -3.07
C LEU A 156 14.98 -0.26 -4.54
N ALA A 157 16.25 -0.55 -4.79
CA ALA A 157 16.81 -0.56 -6.13
C ALA A 157 16.26 -1.71 -6.99
N ALA A 158 16.10 -2.91 -6.43
CA ALA A 158 15.50 -4.04 -7.14
C ALA A 158 14.05 -3.76 -7.52
N CYS A 159 13.26 -3.21 -6.60
CA CYS A 159 11.88 -2.87 -6.87
C CYS A 159 11.73 -1.80 -7.95
N ARG A 160 12.51 -0.71 -7.84
CA ARG A 160 12.50 0.36 -8.86
C ARG A 160 12.91 -0.16 -10.24
N ARG A 161 13.97 -0.98 -10.33
CA ARG A 161 14.40 -1.58 -11.60
C ARG A 161 13.33 -2.49 -12.21
N ALA A 162 12.69 -3.32 -11.40
CA ALA A 162 11.65 -4.24 -11.87
C ALA A 162 10.44 -3.47 -12.44
N LEU A 163 9.96 -2.42 -11.76
CA LEU A 163 8.86 -1.58 -12.27
C LEU A 163 9.24 -0.87 -13.57
N MET A 164 10.43 -0.27 -13.64
CA MET A 164 10.90 0.38 -14.85
C MET A 164 11.03 -0.58 -16.02
N HIS A 165 11.54 -1.79 -15.79
CA HIS A 165 11.68 -2.80 -16.83
C HIS A 165 10.32 -3.36 -17.28
N GLY A 166 9.44 -3.69 -16.33
CA GLY A 166 8.18 -4.36 -16.62
C GLY A 166 7.08 -3.43 -17.17
N LEU A 167 7.10 -2.15 -16.81
CA LEU A 167 6.06 -1.18 -17.22
C LEU A 167 6.57 -0.04 -18.11
N GLY A 168 7.89 0.11 -18.27
CA GLY A 168 8.46 1.20 -19.05
C GLY A 168 8.24 2.60 -18.44
N VAL A 169 7.84 2.68 -17.17
CA VAL A 169 7.60 3.93 -16.44
C VAL A 169 8.46 4.03 -15.19
N GLU A 170 8.82 5.25 -14.82
CA GLU A 170 9.51 5.50 -13.55
C GLU A 170 8.51 5.54 -12.40
N PRO A 171 8.64 4.68 -11.36
CA PRO A 171 7.77 4.74 -10.20
C PRO A 171 8.14 5.96 -9.35
N LEU A 172 7.18 6.87 -9.17
CA LEU A 172 7.37 8.10 -8.41
C LEU A 172 7.14 7.91 -6.91
N GLY A 173 6.10 7.14 -6.55
CA GLY A 173 5.70 6.91 -5.17
C GLY A 173 6.30 5.64 -4.57
N PHE A 174 6.41 5.64 -3.25
CA PHE A 174 6.74 4.48 -2.43
C PHE A 174 5.70 4.29 -1.31
N ALA A 175 5.41 3.06 -0.92
CA ALA A 175 4.66 2.79 0.31
C ALA A 175 5.51 1.88 1.23
N TYR A 176 5.59 2.23 2.51
CA TYR A 176 6.35 1.41 3.48
C TYR A 176 5.58 0.14 3.82
N PRO A 177 6.16 -1.07 3.71
CA PRO A 177 5.55 -2.29 4.23
C PRO A 177 5.18 -2.11 5.71
N ASN A 178 3.96 -2.48 6.08
CA ASN A 178 3.36 -2.24 7.41
C ASN A 178 3.25 -0.76 7.83
N GLY A 179 3.67 0.19 6.99
CA GLY A 179 3.76 1.62 7.31
C GLY A 179 5.00 2.04 8.11
N ASP A 180 5.91 1.11 8.40
CA ASP A 180 7.02 1.36 9.32
C ASP A 180 8.14 2.13 8.62
N HIS A 181 8.57 3.23 9.24
CA HIS A 181 9.65 4.06 8.74
C HIS A 181 10.42 4.74 9.88
N ASN A 182 11.67 5.12 9.61
CA ASN A 182 12.48 5.98 10.46
C ASN A 182 13.24 7.01 9.60
N GLN A 183 14.06 7.87 10.19
CA GLN A 183 14.79 8.88 9.43
C GLN A 183 15.74 8.28 8.38
N ALA A 184 16.44 7.20 8.72
CA ALA A 184 17.38 6.53 7.81
C ALA A 184 16.66 5.91 6.61
N VAL A 185 15.58 5.16 6.86
CA VAL A 185 14.76 4.54 5.79
C VAL A 185 14.14 5.60 4.87
N ARG A 186 13.64 6.72 5.41
CA ARG A 186 13.11 7.83 4.59
C ARG A 186 14.20 8.46 3.71
N ALA A 187 15.40 8.62 4.24
CA ALA A 187 16.54 9.11 3.47
C ALA A 187 16.98 8.13 2.36
N ALA A 188 16.94 6.82 2.65
CA ALA A 188 17.21 5.77 1.66
C ALA A 188 16.18 5.78 0.52
N VAL A 189 14.88 5.88 0.83
CA VAL A 189 13.81 6.01 -0.17
C VAL A 189 14.01 7.23 -1.07
N ARG A 190 14.35 8.39 -0.49
CA ARG A 190 14.69 9.59 -1.26
C ARG A 190 15.90 9.37 -2.16
N THR A 191 16.96 8.75 -1.64
CA THR A 191 18.22 8.50 -2.38
C THR A 191 18.01 7.49 -3.51
N ALA A 192 17.10 6.53 -3.33
CA ALA A 192 16.71 5.55 -4.36
C ALA A 192 15.93 6.17 -5.53
N GLY A 193 15.56 7.45 -5.46
CA GLY A 193 14.94 8.22 -6.55
C GLY A 193 13.42 8.33 -6.49
N PHE A 194 12.77 7.85 -5.42
CA PHE A 194 11.34 8.09 -5.20
C PHE A 194 11.10 9.56 -4.83
N ARG A 195 9.95 10.11 -5.25
CA ARG A 195 9.59 11.53 -5.03
C ARG A 195 8.73 11.75 -3.78
N TYR A 196 8.00 10.73 -3.35
CA TYR A 196 7.16 10.75 -2.16
C TYR A 196 6.98 9.35 -1.59
N ALA A 197 6.55 9.27 -0.32
CA ALA A 197 6.25 7.99 0.30
C ALA A 197 5.08 8.02 1.29
N TRP A 198 4.33 6.93 1.34
CA TRP A 198 3.16 6.78 2.21
C TRP A 198 3.43 5.94 3.45
N ALA A 199 2.96 6.43 4.60
CA ALA A 199 2.91 5.73 5.88
C ALA A 199 1.48 5.20 6.18
N ALA A 200 1.35 4.25 7.11
CA ALA A 200 0.09 3.52 7.34
C ALA A 200 -0.93 4.25 8.22
N SER A 201 -0.53 5.02 9.24
CA SER A 201 -1.51 5.69 10.13
C SER A 201 -0.87 6.64 11.13
N GLY A 202 -1.70 7.44 11.81
CA GLY A 202 -1.31 8.21 13.00
C GLY A 202 -1.10 9.71 12.80
N GLY A 203 -1.07 10.19 11.55
CA GLY A 203 -0.92 11.60 11.24
C GLY A 203 -1.91 12.12 10.20
N ARG A 204 -1.91 13.44 9.99
CA ARG A 204 -2.73 14.09 8.98
C ARG A 204 -1.91 14.30 7.71
N CYS A 205 -2.50 14.02 6.55
CA CYS A 205 -2.00 14.56 5.30
C CYS A 205 -2.33 16.07 5.26
N GLY A 206 -1.32 16.90 5.09
CA GLY A 206 -1.45 18.35 5.05
C GLY A 206 -0.16 19.02 4.59
N PRO A 207 -0.16 20.37 4.47
CA PRO A 207 0.97 21.12 3.92
C PRO A 207 2.25 21.06 4.78
N THR A 208 2.17 20.54 6.00
CA THR A 208 3.31 20.36 6.91
C THR A 208 3.72 18.88 7.04
N SER A 209 3.10 17.97 6.29
CA SER A 209 3.50 16.57 6.29
C SER A 209 4.87 16.42 5.64
N ASP A 210 5.67 15.49 6.14
CA ASP A 210 6.90 15.09 5.46
C ASP A 210 6.52 14.39 4.14
N PRO A 211 7.04 14.81 2.97
CA PRO A 211 6.76 14.17 1.68
C PRO A 211 7.16 12.70 1.60
N TYR A 212 8.07 12.26 2.48
CA TYR A 212 8.50 10.87 2.60
C TYR A 212 7.83 10.15 3.78
N ALA A 213 6.80 10.73 4.39
CA ALA A 213 5.93 10.09 5.37
C ALA A 213 4.52 10.71 5.30
N ILE A 214 3.90 10.66 4.12
CA ILE A 214 2.53 11.13 3.94
C ILE A 214 1.58 10.09 4.55
N TYR A 215 0.79 10.52 5.53
CA TYR A 215 -0.09 9.60 6.26
C TYR A 215 -1.33 9.23 5.45
N ARG A 216 -1.65 7.93 5.45
CA ARG A 216 -2.89 7.38 4.90
C ARG A 216 -3.84 6.95 6.02
N LEU A 217 -5.11 6.83 5.66
CA LEU A 217 -6.07 6.08 6.44
C LEU A 217 -6.06 4.64 5.92
N VAL A 218 -5.63 3.69 6.76
CA VAL A 218 -5.73 2.26 6.42
C VAL A 218 -7.16 1.79 6.57
N VAL A 219 -7.68 1.17 5.50
CA VAL A 219 -9.01 0.58 5.45
C VAL A 219 -8.84 -0.90 5.20
N HIS A 220 -9.17 -1.72 6.20
CA HIS A 220 -9.25 -3.17 6.08
C HIS A 220 -10.65 -3.65 6.47
N GLU A 221 -11.02 -4.88 6.13
CA GLU A 221 -12.38 -5.39 6.31
C GLU A 221 -12.91 -5.23 7.74
N GLY A 222 -12.07 -5.48 8.74
CA GLY A 222 -12.39 -5.28 10.16
C GLY A 222 -12.67 -3.83 10.55
N ALA A 223 -11.98 -2.85 9.94
CA ALA A 223 -12.09 -1.43 10.30
C ALA A 223 -13.43 -0.79 9.92
N VAL A 224 -14.18 -1.41 9.00
CA VAL A 224 -15.42 -0.85 8.44
C VAL A 224 -16.66 -1.65 8.83
N ARG A 225 -16.57 -2.51 9.85
CA ARG A 225 -17.72 -3.27 10.36
C ARG A 225 -18.47 -2.46 11.41
N ALA A 226 -19.80 -2.54 11.38
CA ALA A 226 -20.64 -2.10 12.51
C ALA A 226 -20.57 -3.10 13.67
N ALA A 227 -21.15 -2.74 14.82
CA ALA A 227 -21.20 -3.59 16.02
C ALA A 227 -21.85 -4.98 15.78
N ASN A 228 -22.66 -5.12 14.74
CA ASN A 228 -23.26 -6.39 14.30
C ASN A 228 -22.33 -7.24 13.42
N GLY A 229 -21.06 -6.84 13.25
CA GLY A 229 -20.06 -7.52 12.44
C GLY A 229 -20.24 -7.36 10.93
N ARG A 230 -21.22 -6.61 10.43
CA ARG A 230 -21.43 -6.41 8.98
C ARG A 230 -20.71 -5.15 8.47
N PRO A 231 -20.19 -5.15 7.23
CA PRO A 231 -19.67 -3.94 6.61
C PRO A 231 -20.68 -2.80 6.66
N SER A 232 -20.23 -1.58 6.98
CA SER A 232 -21.08 -0.41 7.17
C SER A 232 -20.49 0.81 6.49
N LEU A 233 -21.24 1.33 5.51
CA LEU A 233 -20.88 2.58 4.83
C LEU A 233 -20.87 3.77 5.81
N ALA A 234 -21.72 3.75 6.83
CA ALA A 234 -21.75 4.80 7.84
C ALA A 234 -20.48 4.81 8.71
N VAL A 235 -19.96 3.63 9.06
CA VAL A 235 -18.67 3.51 9.78
C VAL A 235 -17.54 4.03 8.89
N PHE A 236 -17.52 3.64 7.62
CA PHE A 236 -16.53 4.14 6.66
C PHE A 236 -16.60 5.67 6.48
N ALA A 237 -17.79 6.24 6.31
CA ALA A 237 -17.98 7.68 6.19
C ALA A 237 -17.54 8.42 7.47
N LEU A 238 -17.81 7.84 8.65
CA LEU A 238 -17.36 8.38 9.93
C LEU A 238 -15.83 8.40 10.02
N MET A 239 -15.14 7.34 9.61
CA MET A 239 -13.66 7.27 9.59
C MET A 239 -13.04 8.37 8.73
N LEU A 240 -13.67 8.73 7.62
CA LEU A 240 -13.19 9.80 6.72
C LEU A 240 -13.57 11.21 7.20
N SER A 241 -14.48 11.31 8.17
CA SER A 241 -14.98 12.59 8.66
C SER A 241 -14.02 13.24 9.67
N PRO A 242 -14.11 14.57 9.86
CA PRO A 242 -13.42 15.24 10.95
C PRO A 242 -13.79 14.70 12.35
N LEU A 243 -14.96 14.07 12.51
CA LEU A 243 -15.46 13.55 13.79
C LEU A 243 -14.72 12.29 14.25
N ALA A 244 -14.11 11.52 13.34
CA ALA A 244 -13.23 10.41 13.73
C ALA A 244 -12.12 10.85 14.70
N ARG A 245 -11.76 12.14 14.68
CA ARG A 245 -10.75 12.74 15.57
C ARG A 245 -11.20 12.90 17.02
N LEU A 246 -12.50 12.80 17.28
CA LEU A 246 -13.12 12.95 18.60
C LEU A 246 -13.44 11.61 19.25
N LEU A 247 -13.30 10.51 18.49
CA LEU A 247 -13.61 9.18 18.97
C LEU A 247 -12.30 8.51 19.41
N PRO A 248 -12.19 8.03 20.66
CA PRO A 248 -11.07 7.18 21.05
C PRO A 248 -11.06 5.96 20.13
N SER A 249 -9.90 5.68 19.52
CA SER A 249 -9.62 4.65 18.50
C SER A 249 -10.80 3.70 18.23
N LEU A 250 -11.58 4.01 17.18
CA LEU A 250 -12.51 3.09 16.53
C LEU A 250 -11.75 1.88 15.97
#